data_AF-A0A1J4WNP4-F1
#
_entry.id   AF-A0A1J4WNP4-F1
#
_cell.length_a   1.000
_cell.length_b   1.000
_cell.length_c   1.000
_cell.angle_alpha   90.00
_cell.angle_beta   90.00
_cell.angle_gamma   90.00
#
_symmetry.space_group_name_H-M   'P 1'
#
loop_
_entity.id
_entity.type
_entity.pdbx_description
1 polymer ?
#
loop_
_entity_poly.entity_id
_entity_poly.type
_entity_poly.pdbx_seq_one_letter_code
_entity_poly.pdbx_strand_id
1 'polypeptide(L)'
;MDSDKNTTKYDDNVRELVLTRLEMLPSGAVISIGSGQELTKEKLIQSVREGSDVGQKIIEIEMSFLQGLKDGVLYGGTSTNN
;
A
#
# COMPACT_ATOMS: atom_id res chain seq x y z
N MET A 1 -33.66 -0.67 8.28
CA MET A 1 -32.90 -1.62 9.12
C MET A 1 -31.63 -1.85 8.34
N ASP A 2 -30.77 -0.84 8.39
CA ASP A 2 -29.69 -0.64 7.44
C ASP A 2 -28.43 -1.06 8.17
N SER A 3 -28.14 -2.35 8.07
CA SER A 3 -27.01 -2.99 8.75
C SER A 3 -25.71 -2.33 8.31
N ASP A 4 -24.95 -1.88 9.29
CA ASP A 4 -23.59 -1.37 9.22
C ASP A 4 -22.77 -2.01 8.09
N LYS A 5 -22.61 -1.27 6.99
CA LYS A 5 -21.48 -1.50 6.10
C LYS A 5 -20.25 -1.11 6.92
N ASN A 6 -19.49 -2.09 7.37
CA ASN A 6 -18.09 -1.92 7.75
C ASN A 6 -17.40 -1.20 6.57
N THR A 7 -17.30 0.13 6.65
CA THR A 7 -16.86 1.00 5.56
C THR A 7 -15.35 0.88 5.39
N THR A 8 -14.90 -0.22 4.79
CA THR A 8 -13.56 -0.24 4.21
C THR A 8 -13.54 0.81 3.11
N LYS A 9 -12.69 1.83 3.28
CA LYS A 9 -12.52 2.99 2.38
C LYS A 9 -12.25 2.58 0.92
N TYR A 10 -11.81 1.35 0.69
CA TYR A 10 -11.46 0.78 -0.61
C TYR A 10 -12.21 -0.54 -0.85
N ASP A 11 -12.54 -0.80 -2.12
CA ASP A 11 -13.20 -2.04 -2.55
C ASP A 11 -12.21 -3.22 -2.69
N ASP A 12 -12.75 -4.40 -3.02
CA ASP A 12 -11.96 -5.63 -3.11
C ASP A 12 -10.95 -5.61 -4.28
N ASN A 13 -11.26 -4.90 -5.38
CA ASN A 13 -10.33 -4.78 -6.51
C ASN A 13 -9.09 -3.97 -6.12
N VAL A 14 -9.28 -2.89 -5.36
CA VAL A 14 -8.16 -2.10 -4.83
C VAL A 14 -7.33 -2.93 -3.85
N ARG A 15 -7.98 -3.73 -3.00
CA ARG A 15 -7.28 -4.61 -2.06
C ARG A 15 -6.42 -5.64 -2.80
N GLU A 16 -6.97 -6.27 -3.82
CA GLU A 16 -6.25 -7.25 -4.65
C GLU A 16 -5.04 -6.62 -5.34
N LEU A 17 -5.20 -5.43 -5.93
CA LEU A 17 -4.10 -4.68 -6.53
C LEU A 17 -2.95 -4.40 -5.55
N VAL A 18 -3.29 -3.97 -4.34
CA VAL A 18 -2.30 -3.73 -3.27
C VAL A 18 -1.59 -5.02 -2.88
N LEU A 19 -2.32 -6.13 -2.73
CA LEU A 19 -1.73 -7.44 -2.43
C LEU A 19 -0.76 -7.89 -3.53
N THR A 20 -1.15 -7.79 -4.80
CA THR A 20 -0.27 -8.14 -5.93
C THR A 20 1.00 -7.29 -5.93
N ARG A 21 0.92 -5.99 -5.64
CA ARG A 21 2.10 -5.14 -5.50
C ARG A 21 3.00 -5.69 -4.37
N LEU A 22 2.44 -5.88 -3.17
CA LEU A 22 3.24 -6.31 -2.01
C LEU A 22 3.94 -7.65 -2.28
N GLU A 23 3.29 -8.56 -3.01
CA GLU A 23 3.86 -9.83 -3.46
C GLU A 23 5.08 -9.68 -4.38
N MET A 24 5.20 -8.56 -5.10
CA MET A 24 6.37 -8.23 -5.94
C MET A 24 7.57 -7.68 -5.15
N LEU A 25 7.43 -7.41 -3.85
CA LEU A 25 8.57 -7.01 -3.01
C LEU A 25 9.55 -8.18 -2.86
N PRO A 26 10.87 -7.91 -2.81
CA PRO A 26 11.86 -8.93 -2.47
C PRO A 26 11.62 -9.46 -1.06
N SER A 27 12.00 -10.72 -0.80
CA SER A 27 11.77 -11.41 0.48
C SER A 27 12.41 -10.73 1.69
N GLY A 28 13.47 -9.96 1.49
CA GLY A 28 14.11 -9.16 2.56
C GLY A 28 13.57 -7.74 2.70
N ALA A 29 12.50 -7.37 1.99
CA ALA A 29 11.94 -6.03 2.07
C ALA A 29 11.30 -5.79 3.44
N VAL A 30 11.71 -4.68 4.05
CA VAL A 30 11.15 -4.18 5.30
C VAL A 30 10.61 -2.77 5.04
N ILE A 31 9.36 -2.53 5.44
CA ILE A 31 8.74 -1.21 5.40
C ILE A 31 8.64 -0.68 6.82
N SER A 32 9.16 0.54 7.03
CA SER A 32 9.04 1.26 8.29
C SER A 32 7.85 2.22 8.24
N ILE A 33 6.91 2.07 9.17
CA ILE A 33 5.70 2.92 9.26
C ILE A 33 5.86 3.96 10.39
N GLY A 34 7.05 4.55 10.53
CA GLY A 34 7.30 5.76 11.33
C GLY A 34 7.15 5.63 12.85
N SER A 35 6.68 4.49 13.38
CA SER A 35 6.51 4.21 14.81
C SER A 35 7.62 3.35 15.41
N GLY A 36 8.72 3.13 14.67
CA GLY A 36 9.77 2.17 15.03
C GLY A 36 9.38 0.70 14.81
N GLN A 37 8.20 0.44 14.25
CA GLN A 37 7.80 -0.89 13.80
C GLN A 37 8.26 -1.13 12.38
N GLU A 38 9.13 -2.12 12.24
CA GLU A 38 9.52 -2.71 10.97
C GLU A 38 8.52 -3.81 10.62
N LEU A 39 7.90 -3.72 9.44
CA LEU A 39 6.98 -4.73 8.94
C LEU A 39 7.60 -5.44 7.75
N THR A 40 7.70 -6.76 7.85
CA THR A 40 8.09 -7.62 6.73
C THR A 40 6.97 -7.69 5.71
N LYS A 41 7.33 -8.00 4.47
CA LYS A 41 6.40 -8.30 3.38
C LYS A 41 5.23 -9.18 3.81
N GLU A 42 5.49 -10.30 4.49
CA GLU A 42 4.48 -11.27 4.90
C GLU A 42 3.50 -10.66 5.90
N LYS A 43 4.02 -9.85 6.84
CA LYS A 43 3.20 -9.17 7.83
C LYS A 43 2.31 -8.11 7.20
N LEU A 44 2.82 -7.40 6.19
CA LEU A 44 2.05 -6.42 5.42
C LEU A 44 0.89 -7.10 4.68
N ILE A 45 1.19 -8.17 3.92
CA ILE A 45 0.19 -8.96 3.17
C ILE A 45 -0.89 -9.47 4.11
N GLN A 46 -0.50 -10.04 5.25
CA GLN A 46 -1.46 -10.56 6.22
C GLN A 46 -2.35 -9.45 6.79
N SER A 47 -1.75 -8.31 7.17
CA SER A 47 -2.49 -7.17 7.73
C SER A 47 -3.54 -6.62 6.76
N VAL A 48 -3.23 -6.58 5.45
CA VAL A 48 -4.15 -6.16 4.38
C VAL A 48 -5.28 -7.17 4.17
N ARG A 49 -4.98 -8.48 4.19
CA ARG A 49 -6.01 -9.54 4.08
C ARG A 49 -7.00 -9.50 5.24
N GLU A 50 -6.50 -9.30 6.45
CA GLU A 50 -7.30 -9.23 7.68
C GLU A 50 -8.12 -7.92 7.80
N GLY A 51 -7.82 -6.90 7.00
CA GLY A 51 -8.49 -5.61 7.08
C GLY A 51 -8.20 -4.83 8.37
N SER A 52 -7.10 -5.16 9.05
CA SER A 52 -6.63 -4.48 10.27
C SER A 52 -6.37 -2.99 10.03
N ASP A 53 -6.31 -2.18 11.09
CA ASP A 53 -5.98 -0.75 10.98
C ASP A 53 -4.63 -0.50 10.28
N VAL A 54 -3.65 -1.37 10.55
CA VAL A 54 -2.36 -1.37 9.86
C VAL A 54 -2.54 -1.71 8.37
N GLY A 55 -3.36 -2.72 8.06
CA GLY A 55 -3.72 -3.09 6.69
C GLY A 55 -4.39 -1.95 5.92
N GLN A 56 -5.33 -1.25 6.53
CA GLN A 56 -6.00 -0.09 5.92
C GLN A 56 -5.01 1.03 5.63
N LYS A 57 -4.12 1.32 6.58
CA LYS A 57 -3.06 2.32 6.39
C LYS A 57 -2.08 1.93 5.28
N ILE A 58 -1.76 0.65 5.15
CA ILE A 58 -0.92 0.13 4.04
C ILE A 58 -1.61 0.36 2.69
N ILE A 59 -2.92 0.07 2.58
CA ILE A 59 -3.68 0.32 1.36
C ILE A 59 -3.61 1.81 0.99
N GLU A 60 -3.75 2.71 1.95
CA GLU A 60 -3.65 4.16 1.70
C GLU A 60 -2.27 4.57 1.19
N ILE A 61 -1.20 4.03 1.79
CA ILE A 61 0.19 4.31 1.39
C ILE A 61 0.45 3.78 -0.03
N GLU A 62 0.11 2.53 -0.31
CA GLU A 62 0.32 1.91 -1.62
C GLU A 62 -0.51 2.59 -2.71
N MET A 63 -1.75 2.97 -2.42
CA MET A 63 -2.57 3.73 -3.38
C MET A 63 -2.00 5.13 -3.65
N SER A 64 -1.46 5.80 -2.63
CA SER A 64 -0.79 7.09 -2.81
C SER A 64 0.47 6.94 -3.68
N PHE A 65 1.24 5.87 -3.47
CA PHE A 65 2.40 5.52 -4.30
C PHE A 65 2.00 5.24 -5.75
N LEU A 66 0.98 4.41 -5.99
CA LEU A 66 0.49 4.08 -7.33
C LEU A 66 -0.08 5.30 -8.06
N GLN A 67 -0.76 6.20 -7.35
CA GLN A 67 -1.22 7.47 -7.91
C GLN A 67 -0.04 8.37 -8.27
N GLY A 68 0.96 8.49 -7.40
CA GLY A 68 2.20 9.23 -7.68
C GLY A 68 2.98 8.67 -8.87
N LEU A 69 3.00 7.35 -9.06
CA LEU A 69 3.54 6.70 -10.27
C LEU A 69 2.77 7.12 -11.51
N LYS A 70 1.43 7.02 -11.47
CA LYS A 70 0.53 7.39 -12.57
C LYS A 70 0.66 8.88 -12.95
N ASP A 71 0.79 9.76 -11.95
CA ASP A 71 0.95 11.21 -12.14
C ASP A 71 2.41 11.60 -12.50
N GLY A 72 3.32 10.62 -12.54
CA GLY A 72 4.72 10.80 -12.89
C GLY A 72 5.55 11.57 -11.86
N VAL A 73 5.04 11.73 -10.63
CA VAL A 73 5.70 12.43 -9.52
C VAL A 73 7.01 11.75 -9.13
N LEU A 74 7.09 10.42 -9.31
CA LEU A 74 8.31 9.65 -9.04
C LEU A 74 9.37 9.76 -10.15
N TYR A 75 9.04 10.38 -11.30
CA TYR A 75 9.96 10.56 -12.43
C TYR A 75 10.57 11.96 -12.50
N GLY A 76 10.35 12.82 -11.49
CA GLY A 76 10.83 14.19 -11.49
C GLY A 76 12.35 14.32 -11.36
N GLY A 77 13.06 14.47 -12.50
CA GLY A 77 14.40 15.09 -12.50
C GLY A 77 15.48 14.58 -13.45
N THR A 78 15.19 13.93 -14.60
CA THR A 78 16.21 13.80 -15.66
C THR A 78 16.01 14.86 -16.75
N SER A 79 16.01 16.14 -16.37
CA SER A 79 16.33 17.19 -17.34
C SER A 79 17.84 17.15 -17.51
N THR A 80 18.30 16.42 -18.53
CA THR A 80 19.67 16.46 -19.02
C THR A 80 19.98 17.90 -19.44
N ASN A 81 20.88 18.56 -18.71
CA ASN A 81 21.54 19.77 -19.23
C ASN A 81 22.88 19.34 -19.84
N ASN A 82 23.06 19.75 -21.09
CA ASN A 82 24.21 19.60 -22.00
C ASN A 82 25.58 19.41 -21.35
#